data_AF-A0A1C6EXJ3-F1
#
_entry.id   AF-A0A1C6EXJ3-F1
#
_cell.length_a   1.000
_cell.length_b   1.000
_cell.length_c   1.000
_cell.angle_alpha   90.00
_cell.angle_beta   90.00
_cell.angle_gamma   90.00
#
_symmetry.space_group_name_H-M   'P 1'
#
loop_
_entity.id
_entity.type
_entity.pdbx_description
1 polymer ?
#
loop_
_entity_poly.entity_id
_entity_poly.type
_entity_poly.pdbx_seq_one_letter_code
_entity_poly.pdbx_strand_id
1 'polypeptide(L)'
;MNICIRGINESVIKSLDQAAGKRDISREEYLRQCLERIAYDDRALENRYVQQLQKLTSCIQQQQNQLNILTDSIKEIAEYTIQKESEFEG
;
A
#
# COMPACT_ATOMS: atom_id res chain seq x y z
N MET A 1 8.06 20.14 23.09
CA MET A 1 8.30 19.32 24.29
C MET A 1 9.77 18.96 24.32
N ASN A 2 10.47 19.17 25.43
CA ASN A 2 11.90 18.91 25.53
C ASN A 2 12.10 17.58 26.25
N ILE A 3 12.90 16.69 25.65
CA ILE A 3 13.15 15.33 26.15
C ILE A 3 14.65 15.20 26.41
N CYS A 4 15.03 14.89 27.64
CA CYS A 4 16.42 14.66 28.01
C CYS A 4 16.71 13.16 28.05
N ILE A 5 17.52 12.68 27.12
CA ILE A 5 17.97 11.28 27.09
C ILE A 5 19.26 11.17 27.91
N ARG A 6 19.26 10.35 28.96
CA ARG A 6 20.44 10.12 29.83
C ARG A 6 20.96 8.70 29.65
N GLY A 7 22.26 8.50 29.89
CA GLY A 7 22.88 7.18 29.80
C GLY A 7 23.29 6.74 28.39
N ILE A 8 23.48 7.69 27.46
CA ILE A 8 24.00 7.39 26.13
C ILE A 8 25.52 7.18 26.23
N ASN A 9 26.03 6.14 25.58
CA ASN A 9 27.46 5.85 25.50
C ASN A 9 28.21 7.00 24.80
N GLU A 10 29.38 7.38 25.32
CA GLU A 10 30.19 8.47 24.77
C GLU A 10 30.60 8.23 23.31
N SER A 11 30.79 6.98 22.90
CA SER A 11 31.08 6.60 21.51
C SER A 11 29.93 6.96 20.56
N VAL A 12 28.69 6.81 21.02
CA VAL A 12 27.48 7.14 20.27
C VAL A 12 27.34 8.66 20.17
N ILE A 13 27.64 9.41 21.24
CA ILE A 13 27.63 10.88 21.22
C ILE A 13 28.63 11.42 20.18
N LYS A 14 29.87 10.91 20.18
CA LYS A 14 30.89 11.29 19.18
C LYS A 14 30.45 11.00 17.76
N SER A 15 29.83 9.84 17.54
CA SER A 15 29.29 9.45 16.23
C SER A 15 28.14 10.37 15.80
N LEU A 16 27.29 10.77 16.75
CA LEU A 16 26.18 11.70 16.53
C LEU A 16 26.69 13.10 16.15
N ASP A 17 27.66 13.61 16.89
CA ASP A 17 28.27 14.92 16.64
C ASP A 17 28.99 14.92 15.28
N GLN A 18 29.66 13.82 14.91
CA GLN A 18 30.26 13.67 13.58
C GLN A 18 29.21 13.64 12.47
N ALA A 19 28.09 12.93 12.68
CA ALA A 19 27.00 12.86 11.70
C ALA A 19 26.28 14.20 11.53
N ALA A 20 26.10 14.94 12.62
CA ALA A 20 25.53 16.29 12.63
C ALA A 20 26.49 17.29 11.93
N GLY A 21 27.79 17.22 12.24
CA GLY A 21 28.82 18.05 11.63
C GLY A 21 28.97 17.83 10.11
N LYS A 22 28.77 16.61 9.61
CA LYS A 22 28.72 16.34 8.15
C LYS A 22 27.57 17.05 7.43
N ARG A 23 26.50 17.37 8.13
CA ARG A 23 25.30 18.02 7.59
C ARG A 23 25.21 19.50 7.98
N ASP A 24 26.22 20.02 8.67
CA ASP A 24 26.30 21.39 9.16
C ASP A 24 25.08 21.81 10.03
N ILE A 25 24.60 20.88 10.85
CA ILE A 25 23.46 21.10 11.76
C ILE A 25 23.84 20.77 13.21
N SER A 26 23.07 21.30 14.16
CA SER A 26 23.27 20.98 15.57
C SER A 26 22.95 19.51 15.85
N ARG A 27 23.56 18.93 16.89
CA ARG A 27 23.26 17.55 17.33
C ARG A 27 21.77 17.34 17.59
N GLU A 28 21.12 18.36 18.17
CA GLU A 28 19.72 18.33 18.57
C GLU A 28 18.82 18.33 17.34
N GLU A 29 19.17 19.14 16.34
CA GLU A 29 18.43 19.20 15.07
C GLU A 29 18.61 17.90 14.27
N TYR A 30 19.81 17.32 14.29
CA TYR A 30 20.05 16.00 13.70
C TYR A 30 19.20 14.91 14.36
N LEU A 31 19.12 14.92 15.70
CA LEU A 31 18.26 14.01 16.47
C LEU A 31 16.78 14.22 16.15
N ARG A 32 16.33 15.48 16.08
CA ARG A 32 14.95 15.84 15.73
C ARG A 32 14.60 15.29 14.35
N GLN A 33 15.42 15.53 13.34
CA GLN A 33 15.19 15.00 11.99
C GLN A 33 15.24 13.48 11.92
N CYS A 34 16.13 12.83 12.70
CA CYS A 34 16.19 11.38 12.75
C CYS A 34 14.95 10.78 13.42
N LEU A 35 14.50 11.36 14.52
CA LEU A 35 13.25 10.97 15.20
C LEU A 35 12.05 11.23 14.32
N GLU A 36 12.00 12.37 13.64
CA GLU A 36 10.94 12.72 12.69
C GLU A 36 10.92 11.73 11.53
N ARG A 37 12.07 11.39 10.95
CA ARG A 37 12.14 10.37 9.89
C ARG A 37 11.73 8.98 10.36
N ILE A 38 12.02 8.60 11.60
CA ILE A 38 11.63 7.29 12.16
C ILE A 38 10.13 7.27 12.51
N ALA A 39 9.63 8.34 13.12
CA ALA A 39 8.23 8.47 13.54
C ALA A 39 7.28 8.68 12.35
N TYR A 40 7.73 9.44 11.36
CA TYR A 40 7.07 9.71 10.09
C TYR A 40 7.70 8.91 8.94
N ASP A 41 8.19 7.69 9.19
CA ASP A 41 8.44 6.72 8.11
C ASP A 41 7.10 6.22 7.51
N ASP A 42 6.17 7.16 7.31
CA ASP A 42 4.88 7.03 6.63
C ASP A 42 5.07 6.54 5.21
N ARG A 43 6.25 6.67 4.61
CA ARG A 43 6.57 6.04 3.32
C ARG A 43 6.42 4.53 3.34
N ALA A 44 6.70 3.87 4.47
CA ALA A 44 6.47 2.43 4.60
C ALA A 44 4.97 2.10 4.72
N LEU A 45 4.19 2.97 5.38
CA LEU A 45 2.73 2.85 5.49
C LEU A 45 2.05 3.14 4.15
N GLU A 46 2.42 4.23 3.49
CA GLU A 46 1.95 4.65 2.17
C GLU A 46 2.22 3.58 1.12
N ASN A 47 3.42 3.00 1.10
CA ASN A 47 3.73 1.88 0.21
C ASN A 47 2.87 0.64 0.49
N ARG A 48 2.57 0.32 1.76
CA ARG A 48 1.66 -0.79 2.10
C ARG A 48 0.23 -0.51 1.65
N TYR A 49 -0.26 0.72 1.83
CA TYR A 49 -1.58 1.12 1.36
C TYR A 49 -1.69 1.08 -0.16
N VAL A 50 -0.69 1.58 -0.88
CA VAL A 50 -0.63 1.53 -2.35
C VAL A 50 -0.63 0.08 -2.84
N GLN A 51 0.16 -0.81 -2.22
CA GLN A 51 0.16 -2.23 -2.56
C GLN A 51 -1.19 -2.91 -2.28
N GLN A 52 -1.86 -2.56 -1.20
CA GLN A 52 -3.21 -3.07 -0.91
C GLN A 52 -4.24 -2.58 -1.93
N LEU A 53 -4.20 -1.30 -2.30
CA LEU A 53 -5.08 -0.73 -3.33
C LEU A 53 -4.86 -1.37 -4.70
N GLN A 54 -3.61 -1.63 -5.08
CA GLN A 54 -3.29 -2.35 -6.32
C GLN A 54 -3.88 -3.77 -6.31
N LYS A 55 -3.68 -4.53 -5.23
CA LYS A 55 -4.25 -5.88 -5.09
C LYS A 55 -5.78 -5.87 -5.16
N LEU A 56 -6.41 -4.90 -4.48
CA LEU A 56 -7.86 -4.75 -4.50
C LEU A 56 -8.37 -4.45 -5.92
N THR A 57 -7.68 -3.55 -6.63
CA THR A 57 -8.03 -3.17 -8.01
C THR A 57 -7.92 -4.37 -8.95
N SER A 58 -6.84 -5.15 -8.85
CA SER A 58 -6.69 -6.39 -9.64
C SER A 58 -7.78 -7.41 -9.32
N CYS A 59 -8.17 -7.56 -8.05
CA CYS A 59 -9.26 -8.45 -7.66
C CYS A 59 -10.60 -8.01 -8.26
N ILE A 60 -10.92 -6.71 -8.18
CA ILE A 60 -12.14 -6.14 -8.77
C ILE A 60 -12.15 -6.36 -10.28
N GLN A 61 -11.04 -6.10 -10.98
CA GLN A 61 -10.94 -6.34 -12.42
C GLN A 61 -11.16 -7.82 -12.78
N GLN A 62 -10.59 -8.74 -12.01
CA GLN A 62 -10.78 -10.17 -12.22
C GLN A 62 -12.25 -10.58 -12.02
N GLN A 63 -12.90 -10.07 -10.97
CA GLN A 63 -14.32 -10.31 -10.71
C GLN A 63 -15.21 -9.72 -11.81
N GLN A 64 -14.89 -8.52 -12.30
CA GLN A 64 -15.61 -7.89 -13.42
C GLN A 64 -15.55 -8.77 -14.68
N ASN A 65 -14.37 -9.30 -15.00
CA ASN A 65 -14.20 -10.19 -16.14
C ASN A 65 -14.98 -11.50 -15.98
N GLN A 66 -14.96 -12.08 -14.78
CA GLN A 66 -15.75 -13.28 -14.49
C GLN A 66 -17.25 -13.02 -14.64
N LEU A 67 -17.75 -11.88 -14.14
CA LEU A 67 -19.15 -11.49 -14.29
C LEU A 67 -19.55 -11.29 -15.76
N ASN A 68 -18.68 -10.71 -16.59
CA ASN A 68 -18.95 -10.55 -18.01
C ASN A 68 -19.09 -11.92 -18.70
N ILE A 69 -18.16 -12.84 -18.44
CA ILE A 69 -18.23 -14.21 -18.98
C ILE A 69 -19.53 -14.88 -18.55
N LEU A 70 -19.88 -14.78 -17.27
CA LEU A 70 -21.08 -15.40 -16.71
C LEU A 70 -22.36 -14.81 -17.34
N THR A 71 -22.36 -13.50 -17.59
CA THR A 71 -23.45 -12.80 -18.27
C THR A 71 -23.61 -13.28 -19.71
N ASP A 72 -22.51 -13.45 -20.43
CA ASP A 72 -22.54 -13.92 -21.82
C ASP A 72 -22.97 -15.39 -21.91
N SER A 73 -22.50 -16.25 -21.00
CA SER A 73 -22.98 -17.63 -20.89
C SER A 73 -24.48 -17.72 -20.57
N ILE A 74 -25.00 -16.84 -19.71
CA ILE A 74 -26.44 -16.79 -19.42
C ILE A 74 -27.24 -16.39 -20.67
N LYS A 75 -26.75 -15.42 -21.46
CA LYS A 75 -27.41 -15.03 -22.72
C LYS A 75 -27.42 -16.19 -23.71
N GLU A 76 -26.30 -16.88 -23.87
CA GLU A 76 -26.20 -18.03 -24.79
C GLU A 76 -27.16 -19.17 -24.39
N ILE A 77 -27.29 -19.44 -23.10
CA ILE A 77 -28.28 -20.42 -22.59
C ILE A 77 -29.71 -19.94 -22.85
N ALA A 78 -30.00 -18.65 -22.63
CA ALA A 78 -31.33 -18.10 -22.88
C ALA A 78 -31.71 -18.21 -24.36
N GLU A 79 -30.80 -17.88 -25.28
CA GLU A 79 -31.00 -18.02 -26.72
C GLU A 79 -31.23 -19.48 -27.14
N TYR A 80 -30.44 -20.42 -26.60
CA TYR A 80 -30.61 -21.84 -26.86
C TYR A 80 -31.96 -22.38 -26.35
N THR A 81 -32.41 -21.90 -25.19
CA THR A 81 -33.70 -22.30 -24.59
C THR A 81 -34.88 -21.84 -25.46
N ILE A 82 -34.83 -20.60 -25.96
CA ILE A 82 -35.84 -20.04 -26.86
C ILE A 82 -35.88 -20.79 -28.21
N GLN A 83 -34.71 -21.13 -28.76
CA GLN A 83 -34.63 -21.94 -29.99
C GLN A 83 -35.23 -23.34 -29.80
N LYS A 84 -34.96 -23.99 -28.66
CA LYS A 84 -35.56 -25.29 -28.38
C LYS A 84 -37.06 -25.23 -28.19
N GLU A 85 -37.60 -24.23 -27.50
CA GLU A 85 -39.06 -24.09 -27.33
C GLU A 85 -39.79 -23.92 -28.67
N SER A 86 -39.19 -23.18 -29.61
CA SER A 86 -39.76 -22.98 -30.95
C SER A 86 -39.70 -24.22 -31.86
N GLU A 87 -38.76 -25.15 -31.63
CA GLU A 87 -38.72 -26.45 -32.31
C GLU A 87 -39.76 -27.46 -31.78
N PHE A 88 -40.26 -27.29 -30.55
CA PHE A 88 -41.28 -28.18 -29.96
C PHE A 88 -42.73 -27.76 -30.25
N GLU A 89 -42.97 -26.51 -30.66
CA GLU A 89 -44.31 -25.97 -30.98
C GLU A 89 -44.66 -26.04 -32.48
N GLY A 90 -43.75 -26.50 -33.36
CA GLY A 90 -43.96 -26.70 -34.80
C GLY A 90 -44.22 -28.16 -35.18
#